data_AF-A0A8X8VZ22-F1
#
_entry.id   AF-A0A8X8VZ22-F1
#
_cell.length_a   1.000
_cell.length_b   1.000
_cell.length_c   1.000
_cell.angle_alpha   90.00
_cell.angle_beta   90.00
_cell.angle_gamma   90.00
#
_symmetry.space_group_name_H-M   'P 1'
#
loop_
_entity.id
_entity.type
_entity.pdbx_description
1 polymer ?
#
loop_
_entity_poly.entity_id
_entity_poly.type
_entity_poly.pdbx_seq_one_letter_code
_entity_poly.pdbx_strand_id
1 'polypeptide(L)'
;MASKIFHPISFIFLIFILLAPVGHAKRSTPSDKNSSPFNFIKKLKGCHKGNNTKDILELKAYLEKFGYLSYGNNIHATNDDFDDILESAIKTYQKNYNIKPSGIIDDETISKMTTPRCGVPDIVNGTNYMQPRGNKHESSSSNVRIVSHYSFFPGNPRWP
;
A
#
# COMPACT_ATOMS: atom_id res chain seq x y z
N MET A 1 -28.77 40.72 -55.70
CA MET A 1 -27.30 40.63 -55.67
C MET A 1 -26.90 40.01 -54.33
N ALA A 2 -26.77 38.67 -54.27
CA ALA A 2 -26.43 37.95 -53.04
C ALA A 2 -24.99 37.42 -53.20
N SER A 3 -24.07 37.93 -52.40
CA SER A 3 -22.63 37.70 -52.52
C SER A 3 -22.23 36.33 -51.96
N LYS A 4 -21.45 35.61 -52.77
CA LYS A 4 -20.91 34.27 -52.52
C LYS A 4 -19.73 34.30 -51.53
N ILE A 5 -19.94 34.81 -50.32
CA ILE A 5 -18.88 34.97 -49.30
C ILE A 5 -18.71 33.74 -48.37
N PHE A 6 -19.53 32.71 -48.53
CA PHE A 6 -19.48 31.51 -47.66
C PHE A 6 -18.38 30.49 -48.01
N HIS A 7 -17.75 30.58 -49.18
CA HIS A 7 -16.71 29.62 -49.59
C HIS A 7 -15.33 29.76 -48.92
N PRO A 8 -14.76 30.96 -48.69
CA PRO A 8 -13.41 31.08 -48.13
C PRO A 8 -13.33 30.66 -46.65
N ILE A 9 -14.38 30.85 -45.87
CA ILE A 9 -14.40 30.51 -44.43
C ILE A 9 -14.36 28.99 -44.23
N SER A 10 -15.09 28.24 -45.07
CA SER A 10 -15.08 26.78 -45.05
C SER A 10 -13.71 26.19 -45.39
N PHE A 11 -12.95 26.87 -46.27
CA PHE A 11 -11.62 26.40 -46.69
C PHE A 11 -10.57 26.63 -45.60
N ILE A 12 -10.66 27.74 -44.86
CA ILE A 12 -9.76 28.06 -43.73
C ILE A 12 -9.92 27.04 -42.59
N PHE A 13 -11.15 26.62 -42.28
CA PHE A 13 -11.40 25.58 -41.28
C PHE A 13 -10.81 24.21 -41.67
N LEU A 14 -10.84 23.86 -42.96
CA LEU A 14 -10.29 22.59 -43.46
C LEU A 14 -8.76 22.54 -43.37
N ILE A 15 -8.09 23.67 -43.57
CA ILE A 15 -6.62 23.80 -43.44
C ILE A 15 -6.18 23.66 -41.97
N PHE A 16 -6.95 24.21 -41.03
CA PHE A 16 -6.67 24.10 -39.59
C PHE A 16 -6.76 22.66 -39.07
N ILE A 17 -7.63 21.83 -39.64
CA ILE A 17 -7.76 20.41 -39.28
C ILE A 17 -6.57 19.59 -39.86
N LEU A 18 -6.05 19.97 -41.03
CA LEU A 18 -4.90 19.31 -41.66
C LEU A 18 -3.53 19.72 -41.05
N LEU A 19 -3.43 20.93 -40.49
CA LEU A 19 -2.21 21.41 -39.80
C LEU A 19 -2.21 21.16 -38.29
N ALA A 20 -3.27 20.56 -37.73
CA ALA A 20 -3.26 20.17 -36.34
C ALA A 20 -2.10 19.18 -36.13
N PRO A 21 -1.12 19.49 -35.25
CA PRO A 21 -0.07 18.53 -34.95
C PRO A 21 -0.79 17.34 -34.34
N VAL A 22 -0.73 16.19 -35.02
CA VAL A 22 -1.13 14.92 -34.44
C VAL A 22 -0.23 14.74 -33.24
N GLY A 23 -0.75 15.13 -32.08
CA GLY A 23 -0.14 14.93 -30.78
C GLY A 23 -0.06 13.43 -30.59
N HIS A 24 1.00 12.83 -31.12
CA HIS A 24 1.44 11.53 -30.71
C HIS A 24 1.83 11.73 -29.25
N ALA A 25 0.87 11.47 -28.35
CA ALA A 25 1.19 11.09 -27.01
C ALA A 25 2.13 9.89 -27.17
N LYS A 26 3.43 10.14 -27.12
CA LYS A 26 4.41 9.09 -26.94
C LYS A 26 4.06 8.49 -25.61
N ARG A 27 3.25 7.43 -25.63
CA ARG A 27 3.16 6.51 -24.52
C ARG A 27 4.58 5.99 -24.37
N SER A 28 5.33 6.59 -23.45
CA SER A 28 6.53 5.98 -22.94
C SER A 28 6.08 4.62 -22.45
N THR A 29 6.33 3.58 -23.24
CA THR A 29 6.45 2.24 -22.70
C THR A 29 7.71 2.31 -21.86
N PRO A 30 7.62 2.29 -20.51
CA PRO A 30 8.81 2.22 -19.70
C PRO A 30 9.37 0.82 -19.98
N SER A 31 10.34 0.74 -20.89
CA SER A 31 11.22 -0.41 -20.99
C SER A 31 12.22 -0.30 -19.85
N ASP A 32 11.71 -0.38 -18.64
CA ASP A 32 12.51 -0.30 -17.44
C ASP A 32 12.35 -1.64 -16.74
N LYS A 33 13.47 -2.20 -16.29
CA LYS A 33 13.48 -3.22 -15.25
C LYS A 33 12.88 -2.58 -13.99
N ASN A 34 11.56 -2.44 -13.96
CA ASN A 34 10.84 -1.83 -12.85
C ASN A 34 10.95 -2.78 -11.67
N SER A 35 12.00 -2.59 -10.89
CA SER A 35 12.20 -3.23 -9.61
C SER A 35 10.91 -3.06 -8.80
N SER A 36 10.28 -4.18 -8.41
CA SER A 36 9.08 -4.15 -7.57
C SER A 36 9.32 -3.25 -6.36
N PRO A 37 8.34 -2.42 -5.95
CA PRO A 37 8.50 -1.54 -4.78
C PRO A 37 8.80 -2.32 -3.49
N PHE A 38 8.56 -3.63 -3.49
CA PHE A 38 8.83 -4.52 -2.36
C PHE A 38 10.11 -5.36 -2.54
N ASN A 39 10.97 -5.02 -3.49
CA ASN A 39 12.20 -5.77 -3.70
C ASN A 39 13.14 -5.74 -2.47
N PHE A 40 13.12 -4.69 -1.65
CA PHE A 40 13.87 -4.66 -0.39
C PHE A 40 13.43 -5.78 0.56
N ILE A 41 12.12 -6.02 0.71
CA ILE A 41 11.56 -7.10 1.55
C ILE A 41 12.04 -8.47 1.08
N LYS A 42 12.12 -8.68 -0.25
CA LYS A 42 12.60 -9.95 -0.81
C LYS A 42 14.07 -10.23 -0.47
N LYS A 43 14.92 -9.19 -0.40
CA LYS A 43 16.33 -9.35 0.00
C LYS A 43 16.49 -9.72 1.47
N LEU A 44 15.49 -9.40 2.30
CA LEU A 44 15.48 -9.71 3.73
C LEU A 44 15.05 -11.14 4.05
N LYS A 45 14.89 -12.03 3.04
CA LYS A 45 14.53 -13.42 3.27
C LYS A 45 15.51 -14.10 4.22
N GLY A 46 14.97 -14.66 5.30
CA GLY A 46 15.72 -15.31 6.36
C GLY A 46 16.33 -14.36 7.39
N CYS A 47 16.17 -13.05 7.24
CA CYS A 47 16.64 -12.09 8.24
C CYS A 47 15.90 -12.29 9.57
N HIS A 48 16.66 -12.16 10.65
CA HIS A 48 16.22 -12.29 12.03
C HIS A 48 17.08 -11.40 12.94
N LYS A 49 16.73 -11.38 14.22
CA LYS A 49 17.47 -10.64 15.24
C LYS A 49 18.98 -10.87 15.15
N GLY A 50 19.74 -9.77 15.22
CA GLY A 50 21.20 -9.75 15.12
C GLY A 50 21.75 -9.55 13.71
N ASN A 51 20.90 -9.56 12.67
CA ASN A 51 21.33 -9.13 11.33
C ASN A 51 21.45 -7.60 11.24
N ASN A 52 22.34 -7.14 10.36
CA ASN A 52 22.54 -5.73 10.04
C ASN A 52 22.65 -5.58 8.50
N THR A 53 21.66 -4.95 7.88
CA THR A 53 21.58 -4.72 6.43
C THR A 53 20.78 -3.45 6.15
N LYS A 54 21.13 -2.72 5.09
CA LYS A 54 20.49 -1.44 4.74
C LYS A 54 18.99 -1.54 4.47
N ASP A 55 18.53 -2.69 3.96
CA ASP A 55 17.11 -2.91 3.66
C ASP A 55 16.26 -3.01 4.95
N ILE A 56 16.87 -3.21 6.14
CA ILE A 56 16.17 -3.24 7.44
C ILE A 56 15.55 -1.87 7.77
N LEU A 57 16.20 -0.77 7.41
CA LEU A 57 15.64 0.56 7.64
C LEU A 57 14.32 0.75 6.87
N GLU A 58 14.24 0.25 5.64
CA GLU A 58 13.00 0.25 4.85
C GLU A 58 11.92 -0.66 5.47
N LEU A 59 12.32 -1.80 6.05
CA LEU A 59 11.40 -2.68 6.78
C LEU A 59 10.84 -2.01 8.05
N LYS A 60 11.67 -1.27 8.79
CA LYS A 60 11.24 -0.49 9.96
C LYS A 60 10.18 0.53 9.57
N ALA A 61 10.44 1.30 8.50
CA ALA A 61 9.48 2.26 7.97
C ALA A 61 8.16 1.61 7.50
N TYR A 62 8.23 0.42 6.88
CA TYR A 62 7.05 -0.34 6.48
C TYR A 62 6.18 -0.71 7.70
N LEU A 63 6.79 -1.25 8.76
CA LEU A 63 6.06 -1.69 9.95
C LEU A 63 5.53 -0.51 10.76
N GLU A 64 6.27 0.60 10.83
CA GLU A 64 5.82 1.84 11.47
C GLU A 64 4.59 2.40 10.76
N LYS A 65 4.58 2.42 9.41
CA LYS A 65 3.42 2.84 8.62
C LYS A 65 2.15 2.07 8.96
N PHE A 66 2.26 0.77 9.27
CA PHE A 66 1.12 -0.07 9.64
C PHE A 66 0.88 -0.17 11.15
N GLY A 67 1.64 0.57 11.96
CA GLY A 67 1.45 0.70 13.40
C GLY A 67 2.08 -0.43 14.23
N TYR A 68 2.86 -1.32 13.63
CA TYR A 68 3.52 -2.41 14.35
C TYR A 68 4.76 -1.97 15.13
N LEU A 69 5.34 -0.83 14.73
CA LEU A 69 6.62 -0.37 15.24
C LEU A 69 6.52 1.09 15.65
N SER A 70 7.08 1.41 16.81
CA SER A 70 7.23 2.79 17.28
C SER A 70 8.48 2.88 18.12
N TYR A 71 9.49 3.56 17.61
CA TYR A 71 10.75 3.76 18.33
C TYR A 71 10.78 5.05 19.14
N GLY A 72 9.87 5.99 18.91
CA GLY A 72 9.96 7.32 19.50
C GLY A 72 11.33 7.96 19.22
N ASN A 73 12.01 8.44 20.26
CA ASN A 73 13.34 9.05 20.17
C ASN A 73 14.50 8.03 20.34
N ASN A 74 14.29 6.75 20.04
CA ASN A 74 15.31 5.71 20.22
C ASN A 74 16.35 5.74 19.08
N ILE A 75 17.63 5.54 19.42
CA ILE A 75 18.77 5.48 18.49
C ILE A 75 18.59 4.39 17.43
N HIS A 76 17.86 3.31 17.76
CA HIS A 76 17.56 2.22 16.84
C HIS A 76 16.55 2.57 15.74
N ALA A 77 15.87 3.72 15.81
CA ALA A 77 14.92 4.16 14.79
C ALA A 77 15.57 4.34 13.41
N THR A 78 16.83 4.79 13.38
CA THR A 78 17.54 5.17 12.15
C THR A 78 18.69 4.24 11.81
N ASN A 79 18.85 3.14 12.54
CA ASN A 79 19.93 2.18 12.30
C ASN A 79 19.45 0.95 11.51
N ASP A 80 20.40 0.21 10.98
CA ASP A 80 20.17 -0.97 10.14
C ASP A 80 20.07 -2.28 10.95
N ASP A 81 19.96 -2.19 12.27
CA ASP A 81 19.96 -3.37 13.14
C ASP A 81 18.58 -4.01 13.23
N PHE A 82 18.58 -5.34 13.11
CA PHE A 82 17.45 -6.18 13.49
C PHE A 82 17.49 -6.41 15.00
N ASP A 83 16.89 -5.49 15.76
CA ASP A 83 16.87 -5.50 17.21
C ASP A 83 15.66 -6.28 17.79
N ASP A 84 15.57 -6.29 19.12
CA ASP A 84 14.48 -6.93 19.86
C ASP A 84 13.10 -6.31 19.58
N ILE A 85 13.07 -5.00 19.33
CA ILE A 85 11.83 -4.25 19.10
C ILE A 85 11.27 -4.63 17.72
N LEU A 86 12.12 -4.69 16.70
CA LEU A 86 11.76 -5.13 15.35
C LEU A 86 11.33 -6.60 15.35
N GLU A 87 12.03 -7.49 16.06
CA GLU A 87 11.64 -8.90 16.18
C GLU A 87 10.23 -9.04 16.77
N SER A 88 9.93 -8.27 17.82
CA SER A 88 8.60 -8.24 18.46
C SER A 88 7.51 -7.73 17.50
N ALA A 89 7.82 -6.69 16.72
CA ALA A 89 6.91 -6.15 15.71
C ALA A 89 6.61 -7.19 14.61
N ILE A 90 7.63 -7.91 14.13
CA ILE A 90 7.47 -9.00 13.15
C ILE A 90 6.63 -10.14 13.72
N LYS A 91 6.88 -10.57 14.96
CA LYS A 91 6.05 -11.61 15.61
C LYS A 91 4.58 -11.18 15.71
N THR A 92 4.33 -9.91 15.99
CA THR A 92 2.96 -9.37 16.04
C THR A 92 2.32 -9.33 14.65
N TYR A 93 3.07 -8.93 13.62
CA TYR A 93 2.62 -8.97 12.23
C TYR A 93 2.26 -10.39 11.81
N GLN A 94 3.15 -11.36 12.05
CA GLN A 94 2.93 -12.77 11.76
C GLN A 94 1.66 -13.28 12.43
N LYS A 95 1.48 -12.98 13.72
CA LYS A 95 0.27 -13.35 14.47
C LYS A 95 -1.01 -12.76 13.85
N ASN A 96 -0.99 -11.49 13.42
CA ASN A 96 -2.14 -10.83 12.80
C ASN A 96 -2.55 -11.46 11.46
N TYR A 97 -1.59 -12.06 10.75
CA TYR A 97 -1.81 -12.76 9.49
C TYR A 97 -1.95 -14.27 9.63
N ASN A 98 -2.08 -14.78 10.87
CA ASN A 98 -2.16 -16.20 11.20
C ASN A 98 -0.94 -17.03 10.76
N ILE A 99 0.22 -16.38 10.66
CA ILE A 99 1.53 -17.00 10.44
C ILE A 99 2.11 -17.40 11.81
N LYS A 100 2.90 -18.47 11.86
CA LYS A 100 3.65 -18.83 13.07
C LYS A 100 4.59 -17.67 13.46
N PRO A 101 4.51 -17.12 14.69
CA PRO A 101 5.26 -15.92 15.08
C PRO A 101 6.73 -16.25 15.40
N SER A 102 7.52 -16.55 14.36
CA SER A 102 8.95 -16.88 14.45
C SER A 102 9.83 -15.68 14.73
N GLY A 103 9.43 -14.46 14.30
CA GLY A 103 10.29 -13.28 14.28
C GLY A 103 11.27 -13.24 13.11
N ILE A 104 11.24 -14.24 12.22
CA ILE A 104 12.09 -14.35 11.04
C ILE A 104 11.29 -13.89 9.81
N ILE A 105 11.94 -13.19 8.89
CA ILE A 105 11.35 -12.82 7.59
C ILE A 105 11.36 -14.03 6.65
N ASP A 106 10.40 -14.93 6.82
CA ASP A 106 10.21 -16.12 5.98
C ASP A 106 9.37 -15.86 4.71
N ASP A 107 9.27 -16.87 3.85
CA ASP A 107 8.54 -16.76 2.57
C ASP A 107 7.06 -16.39 2.75
N GLU A 108 6.41 -16.89 3.82
CA GLU A 108 5.02 -16.58 4.11
C GLU A 108 4.87 -15.11 4.54
N THR A 109 5.77 -14.63 5.40
CA THR A 109 5.82 -13.23 5.83
C THR A 109 6.06 -12.29 4.64
N ILE A 110 7.02 -12.62 3.77
CA ILE A 110 7.31 -11.85 2.54
C ILE A 110 6.08 -11.83 1.63
N SER A 111 5.45 -12.99 1.41
CA SER A 111 4.25 -13.08 0.58
C SER A 111 3.16 -12.12 1.09
N LYS A 112 2.90 -12.09 2.40
CA LYS A 112 1.91 -11.16 2.97
C LYS A 112 2.33 -9.70 2.87
N MET A 113 3.59 -9.37 3.19
CA MET A 113 4.05 -7.98 3.17
C MET A 113 4.08 -7.36 1.76
N THR A 114 4.28 -8.19 0.74
CA THR A 114 4.33 -7.78 -0.67
C THR A 114 2.96 -7.82 -1.37
N THR A 115 1.92 -8.34 -0.71
CA THR A 115 0.55 -8.34 -1.23
C THR A 115 -0.03 -6.93 -1.18
N PRO A 116 -0.61 -6.40 -2.27
CA PRO A 116 -1.31 -5.12 -2.26
C PRO A 116 -2.40 -5.08 -1.18
N ARG A 117 -2.45 -3.99 -0.40
CA ARG A 117 -3.38 -3.82 0.72
C ARG A 117 -3.83 -2.38 0.87
N CYS A 118 -4.82 -2.14 1.72
CA CYS A 118 -5.21 -0.79 2.10
C CYS A 118 -4.08 -0.11 2.90
N GLY A 119 -3.99 1.21 2.79
CA GLY A 119 -3.00 2.02 3.51
C GLY A 119 -3.38 2.34 4.96
N VAL A 120 -4.50 1.80 5.47
CA VAL A 120 -4.94 2.00 6.85
C VAL A 120 -4.04 1.16 7.79
N PRO A 121 -3.52 1.74 8.89
CA PRO A 121 -2.73 0.98 9.86
C PRO A 121 -3.54 -0.14 10.53
N ASP A 122 -2.86 -1.23 10.89
CA ASP A 122 -3.47 -2.37 11.59
C ASP A 122 -3.63 -2.10 13.09
N ILE A 123 -2.71 -1.29 13.64
CA ILE A 123 -2.68 -0.92 15.05
C ILE A 123 -2.73 0.61 15.13
N VAL A 124 -3.75 1.14 15.80
CA VAL A 124 -3.90 2.59 16.01
C VAL A 124 -4.03 2.86 17.50
N ASN A 125 -3.17 3.73 18.04
CA ASN A 125 -3.13 4.07 19.47
C ASN A 125 -3.09 2.83 20.38
N GLY A 126 -2.30 1.82 20.01
CA GLY A 126 -2.18 0.55 20.73
C GLY A 126 -3.37 -0.42 20.57
N THR A 127 -4.44 -0.02 19.88
CA THR A 127 -5.56 -0.91 19.55
C THR A 127 -5.27 -1.67 18.27
N ASN A 128 -5.14 -2.99 18.37
CA ASN A 128 -4.94 -3.89 17.22
C ASN A 128 -6.30 -4.32 16.63
N TYR A 129 -6.60 -3.89 15.40
CA TYR A 129 -7.87 -4.16 14.71
C TYR A 129 -7.90 -5.50 13.97
N MET A 130 -6.76 -6.19 13.87
CA MET A 130 -6.64 -7.50 13.22
C MET A 130 -6.93 -8.66 14.18
N GLN A 131 -6.88 -8.41 15.49
CA GLN A 131 -7.23 -9.39 16.52
C GLN A 131 -8.70 -9.21 16.94
N PRO A 132 -9.44 -10.29 17.19
CA PRO A 132 -10.75 -10.19 17.83
C PRO A 132 -10.62 -9.43 19.15
N ARG A 133 -11.43 -8.38 19.36
CA ARG A 133 -11.57 -7.79 20.69
C ARG A 133 -12.11 -8.89 21.60
N GLY A 134 -11.27 -9.41 22.50
CA GLY A 134 -11.74 -10.26 23.58
C GLY A 134 -12.92 -9.57 24.26
N ASN A 135 -14.04 -10.27 24.37
CA ASN A 135 -15.30 -9.75 24.90
C ASN A 135 -15.11 -9.10 26.28
N LYS A 136 -14.84 -7.79 26.29
CA LYS A 136 -15.12 -6.89 27.42
C LYS A 136 -16.22 -5.93 26.98
N HIS A 137 -17.30 -6.49 26.45
CA HIS A 137 -18.56 -5.77 26.41
C HIS A 137 -19.22 -6.04 27.76
N GLU A 138 -19.05 -5.12 28.71
CA GLU A 138 -20.11 -4.93 29.71
C GLU A 138 -21.39 -4.70 28.89
N SER A 139 -22.39 -5.55 29.13
CA SER A 139 -23.66 -5.53 28.41
C SER A 139 -24.45 -4.28 28.80
N SER A 140 -24.07 -3.13 28.27
CA SER A 140 -24.95 -1.98 28.21
C SER A 140 -25.87 -2.17 27.02
N SER A 141 -27.12 -2.54 27.29
CA SER A 141 -28.17 -2.73 26.30
C SER A 141 -28.44 -1.41 25.57
N SER A 142 -27.78 -1.21 24.43
CA SER A 142 -28.17 -0.18 23.48
C SER A 142 -28.58 -0.86 22.18
N ASN A 143 -29.83 -0.64 21.77
CA ASN A 143 -30.41 -1.14 20.52
C ASN A 143 -29.82 -0.38 19.32
N VAL A 144 -28.50 -0.43 19.14
CA VAL A 144 -27.83 0.21 18.01
C VAL A 144 -27.88 -0.75 16.83
N ARG A 145 -28.81 -0.51 15.89
CA ARG A 145 -28.77 -1.16 14.57
C ARG A 145 -27.58 -0.61 13.79
N ILE A 146 -26.47 -1.34 13.83
CA ILE A 146 -25.31 -1.09 12.96
C ILE A 146 -25.68 -1.60 11.56
N VAL A 147 -26.16 -0.70 10.72
CA VAL A 147 -26.34 -0.95 9.29
C VAL A 147 -25.10 -0.45 8.57
N SER A 148 -24.45 -1.33 7.81
CA SER A 148 -23.33 -0.95 6.95
C SER A 148 -23.81 -0.02 5.83
N HIS A 149 -23.47 1.27 5.90
CA HIS A 149 -23.74 2.27 4.86
C HIS A 149 -22.68 2.24 3.74
N TYR A 150 -22.40 1.06 3.18
CA TYR A 150 -21.59 0.95 1.96
C TYR A 150 -22.35 0.12 0.93
N SER A 151 -22.21 0.51 -0.35
CA SER A 151 -22.71 -0.24 -1.50
C SER A 151 -21.52 -0.62 -2.37
N PHE A 152 -21.38 -1.90 -2.70
CA PHE A 152 -20.37 -2.34 -3.66
C PHE A 152 -20.81 -2.03 -5.09
N PHE A 153 -19.83 -1.89 -5.99
CA PHE A 153 -20.11 -1.85 -7.42
C PHE A 153 -20.77 -3.17 -7.87
N PRO A 154 -21.61 -3.13 -8.91
CA PRO A 154 -22.19 -4.33 -9.50
C PRO A 154 -21.10 -5.39 -9.77
N GLY A 155 -21.34 -6.62 -9.32
CA GLY A 155 -20.38 -7.74 -9.45
C GLY A 155 -19.45 -7.96 -8.25
N ASN A 156 -19.52 -7.12 -7.22
CA ASN A 156 -18.76 -7.27 -5.96
C ASN A 156 -17.29 -7.65 -6.18
N PRO A 157 -16.53 -6.87 -6.98
CA PRO A 157 -15.13 -7.19 -7.26
C PRO A 157 -14.36 -7.27 -5.95
N ARG A 158 -13.74 -8.41 -5.68
CA ARG A 158 -12.80 -8.61 -4.59
C ARG A 158 -11.39 -8.44 -5.15
N TRP A 159 -10.49 -7.89 -4.34
CA TRP A 159 -9.07 -7.97 -4.65
C TRP A 159 -8.71 -9.47 -4.80
N PRO A 160 -7.98 -9.84 -5.88
CA PRO A 160 -7.59 -11.23 -6.12
C PRO A 160 -6.69 -11.79 -5.02
#